data_AF-A0A3B9NFW9-F1
#
_entry.id   AF-A0A3B9NFW9-F1
#
_cell.length_a   1.000
_cell.length_b   1.000
_cell.length_c   1.000
_cell.angle_alpha   90.00
_cell.angle_beta   90.00
_cell.angle_gamma   90.00
#
_symmetry.space_group_name_H-M   'P 1'
#
loop_
_entity.id
_entity.type
_entity.pdbx_description
1 polymer ?
#
loop_
_entity_poly.entity_id
_entity_poly.type
_entity_poly.pdbx_seq_one_letter_code
_entity_poly.pdbx_strand_id
1 'polypeptide(L)'
;DQLLKGAKDFFDEDAVAQIGEVLKQDKEGVKQGLNATIPALFLGLSQHSDSGGISAILEKAKQHFADFDLKGLLGGVTNADESAGDRAVEGENSAGLLGSIFGGGLDTVLSTVAGYLGYDGSSIGKLMNFSLSAIFSSLTNKGQNWDFERIGHVLQENKTAFA
;
A
#
# COMPACT_ATOMS: atom_id res chain seq x y z
N ASP A 1 3.98 -2.16 16.93
CA ASP A 1 4.57 -2.98 15.86
C ASP A 1 5.60 -2.17 15.08
N GLN A 2 6.80 -2.70 14.86
CA GLN A 2 7.89 -1.99 14.16
C GLN A 2 7.62 -1.87 12.64
N LEU A 3 6.84 -2.80 12.05
CA LEU A 3 6.49 -2.79 10.63
C LEU A 3 5.40 -1.76 10.35
N LEU A 4 4.36 -1.71 11.20
CA LEU A 4 3.34 -0.66 11.08
C LEU A 4 3.95 0.72 11.25
N LYS A 5 4.88 0.86 12.20
CA LYS A 5 5.61 2.12 12.39
C LYS A 5 6.48 2.44 11.18
N GLY A 6 7.27 1.49 10.68
CA GLY A 6 8.13 1.70 9.51
C GLY A 6 7.37 2.10 8.25
N ALA A 7 6.21 1.48 7.99
CA ALA A 7 5.34 1.83 6.87
C ALA A 7 4.67 3.20 7.06
N LYS A 8 4.32 3.61 8.30
CA LYS A 8 3.75 4.93 8.57
C LYS A 8 4.79 6.05 8.51
N ASP A 9 5.99 5.81 9.06
CA ASP A 9 7.12 6.75 9.04
C ASP A 9 7.63 7.02 7.62
N PHE A 10 7.25 6.18 6.66
CA PHE A 10 7.48 6.41 5.23
C PHE A 10 6.73 7.65 4.70
N PHE A 11 5.62 8.03 5.33
CA PHE A 11 4.81 9.17 4.95
C PHE A 11 5.11 10.34 5.89
N ASP A 12 6.12 11.13 5.53
CA ASP A 12 6.38 12.42 6.19
C ASP A 12 5.28 13.45 5.87
N GLU A 13 5.36 14.62 6.51
CA GLU A 13 4.35 15.69 6.35
C GLU A 13 4.19 16.16 4.89
N ASP A 14 5.26 16.10 4.10
CA ASP A 14 5.24 16.50 2.69
C ASP A 14 4.55 15.43 1.84
N ALA A 15 4.85 14.15 2.08
CA ALA A 15 4.17 13.03 1.42
C ALA A 15 2.67 13.00 1.75
N VAL A 16 2.29 13.24 3.02
CA VAL A 16 0.88 13.33 3.43
C VAL A 16 0.19 14.49 2.71
N ALA A 17 0.84 15.65 2.60
CA ALA A 17 0.29 16.80 1.90
C ALA A 17 0.05 16.50 0.41
N GLN A 18 1.04 15.91 -0.26
CA GLN A 18 0.95 15.55 -1.68
C GLN A 18 -0.14 14.51 -1.92
N ILE A 19 -0.22 13.47 -1.09
CA ILE A 19 -1.32 12.48 -1.17
C ILE A 19 -2.67 13.17 -0.97
N GLY A 20 -2.77 14.16 -0.06
CA GLY A 20 -3.97 14.94 0.14
C GLY A 20 -4.43 15.69 -1.10
N GLU A 21 -3.50 16.29 -1.86
CA GLU A 21 -3.79 16.94 -3.13
C GLU A 21 -4.33 15.94 -4.17
N VAL A 22 -3.73 14.75 -4.26
CA VAL A 22 -4.15 13.69 -5.18
C VAL A 22 -5.54 13.15 -4.86
N LEU A 23 -5.80 12.90 -3.58
CA LEU A 23 -7.06 12.33 -3.11
C LEU A 23 -8.15 13.37 -2.88
N LYS A 24 -7.84 14.66 -3.01
CA LYS A 24 -8.71 15.78 -2.64
C LYS A 24 -9.17 15.67 -1.18
N GLN A 25 -8.25 15.29 -0.30
CA GLN A 25 -8.44 15.10 1.14
C GLN A 25 -7.53 16.03 1.93
N ASP A 26 -7.96 16.40 3.13
CA ASP A 26 -7.07 17.08 4.06
C ASP A 26 -6.05 16.12 4.69
N LYS A 27 -5.06 16.69 5.38
CA LYS A 27 -3.98 15.92 6.02
C LYS A 27 -4.48 14.94 7.07
N GLU A 28 -5.54 15.30 7.81
CA GLU A 28 -6.07 14.44 8.87
C GLU A 28 -6.77 13.22 8.27
N GLY A 29 -7.56 13.45 7.21
CA GLY A 29 -8.17 12.41 6.42
C GLY A 29 -7.13 11.45 5.85
N VAL A 30 -6.07 11.95 5.20
CA VAL A 30 -4.99 11.09 4.67
C VAL A 30 -4.37 10.25 5.77
N LYS A 31 -4.05 10.84 6.93
CA LYS A 31 -3.50 10.11 8.08
C LYS A 31 -4.46 9.04 8.61
N GLN A 32 -5.76 9.36 8.71
CA GLN A 32 -6.79 8.38 9.11
C GLN A 32 -6.89 7.24 8.09
N GLY A 33 -6.86 7.57 6.81
CA GLY A 33 -6.89 6.58 5.75
C GLY A 33 -5.66 5.66 5.78
N LEU A 34 -4.45 6.20 5.90
CA LEU A 34 -3.22 5.40 6.08
C LEU A 34 -3.30 4.52 7.34
N ASN A 35 -3.90 5.02 8.42
CA ASN A 35 -4.10 4.25 9.64
C ASN A 35 -5.09 3.09 9.47
N ALA A 36 -5.99 3.13 8.48
CA ALA A 36 -6.92 2.06 8.15
C ALA A 36 -6.36 1.11 7.08
N THR A 37 -5.75 1.64 6.02
CA THR A 37 -5.27 0.87 4.87
C THR A 37 -4.01 0.08 5.18
N ILE A 38 -3.03 0.66 5.89
CA ILE A 38 -1.76 -0.01 6.18
C ILE A 38 -1.97 -1.31 6.98
N PRO A 39 -2.70 -1.31 8.12
CA PRO A 39 -2.96 -2.56 8.84
C PRO A 39 -3.75 -3.58 8.02
N ALA A 40 -4.79 -3.14 7.29
CA ALA A 40 -5.59 -4.03 6.44
C ALA A 40 -4.75 -4.76 5.37
N LEU A 41 -3.80 -4.05 4.76
CA LEU A 41 -2.89 -4.61 3.77
C LEU A 41 -1.87 -5.58 4.39
N PHE A 42 -1.28 -5.23 5.53
CA PHE A 42 -0.42 -6.15 6.27
C PHE A 42 -1.17 -7.42 6.69
N LEU A 43 -2.40 -7.27 7.17
CA LEU A 43 -3.27 -8.39 7.52
C LEU A 43 -3.54 -9.26 6.30
N GLY A 44 -3.91 -8.68 5.15
CA GLY A 44 -4.09 -9.41 3.89
C GLY A 44 -2.84 -10.19 3.48
N LEU A 45 -1.66 -9.56 3.51
CA LEU A 45 -0.39 -10.21 3.21
C LEU A 45 -0.06 -11.36 4.19
N SER A 46 -0.32 -11.17 5.48
CA SER A 46 -0.09 -12.19 6.50
C SER A 46 -0.95 -13.44 6.28
N GLN A 47 -2.19 -13.29 5.80
CA GLN A 47 -3.07 -14.42 5.50
C GLN A 47 -2.52 -15.32 4.39
N HIS A 48 -1.82 -14.75 3.40
CA HIS A 48 -1.15 -15.52 2.34
C HIS A 48 0.17 -16.13 2.77
N SER A 49 0.76 -15.61 3.85
CA SER A 49 1.98 -16.19 4.41
C SER A 49 1.70 -17.56 5.02
N ASP A 50 0.55 -17.72 5.68
CA ASP A 50 0.12 -18.98 6.30
C ASP A 50 -0.18 -20.10 5.29
N SER A 51 -0.66 -19.74 4.10
CA SER A 51 -1.02 -20.69 3.05
C SER A 51 0.12 -21.00 2.07
N GLY A 52 1.29 -20.38 2.23
CA GLY A 52 2.42 -20.47 1.31
C GLY A 52 2.21 -19.74 -0.03
N GLY A 53 1.09 -19.02 -0.20
CA GLY A 53 0.75 -18.28 -1.42
C GLY A 53 1.45 -16.94 -1.57
N ILE A 54 2.12 -16.46 -0.51
CA ILE A 54 2.74 -15.13 -0.51
C ILE A 54 3.85 -14.96 -1.55
N SER A 55 4.57 -16.01 -1.93
CA SER A 55 5.68 -15.92 -2.88
C SER A 55 5.27 -15.31 -4.22
N ALA A 56 4.09 -15.65 -4.73
CA ALA A 56 3.58 -15.08 -5.99
C ALA A 56 3.25 -13.59 -5.86
N ILE A 57 2.78 -13.17 -4.68
CA ILE A 57 2.51 -11.75 -4.37
C ILE A 57 3.83 -11.00 -4.28
N LEU A 58 4.84 -11.56 -3.60
CA LEU A 58 6.17 -10.96 -3.47
C LEU A 58 6.89 -10.87 -4.80
N GLU A 59 6.72 -11.84 -5.69
CA GLU A 59 7.31 -11.83 -7.02
C GLU A 59 6.73 -10.69 -7.88
N LYS A 60 5.40 -10.52 -7.88
CA LYS A 60 4.75 -9.36 -8.50
C LYS A 60 5.23 -8.06 -7.86
N ALA A 61 5.22 -7.98 -6.53
CA ALA A 61 5.65 -6.79 -5.82
C ALA A 61 7.11 -6.43 -6.15
N LYS A 62 8.01 -7.42 -6.27
CA LYS A 62 9.40 -7.20 -6.65
C LYS A 62 9.54 -6.57 -8.02
N GLN A 63 8.76 -7.03 -9.00
CA GLN A 63 8.76 -6.46 -10.35
C GLN A 63 8.34 -4.98 -10.38
N HIS A 64 7.55 -4.53 -9.39
CA HIS A 64 7.07 -3.14 -9.30
C HIS A 64 7.91 -2.26 -8.38
N PHE A 65 8.46 -2.84 -7.31
CA PHE A 65 9.03 -2.07 -6.21
C PHE A 65 10.54 -2.28 -6.01
N ALA A 66 11.22 -3.11 -6.81
CA ALA A 66 12.67 -3.29 -6.71
C ALA A 66 13.46 -1.98 -6.97
N ASP A 67 12.96 -1.12 -7.86
CA ASP A 67 13.55 0.18 -8.21
C ASP A 67 12.70 1.37 -7.72
N PHE A 68 11.96 1.20 -6.62
CA PHE A 68 10.96 2.18 -6.20
C PHE A 68 11.56 3.49 -5.69
N ASP A 69 11.17 4.61 -6.32
CA ASP A 69 11.39 5.97 -5.81
C ASP A 69 10.06 6.67 -5.51
N LEU A 70 9.78 6.90 -4.23
CA LEU A 70 8.58 7.62 -3.78
C LEU A 70 8.52 9.04 -4.34
N LYS A 71 9.66 9.73 -4.42
CA LYS A 71 9.71 11.11 -4.90
C LYS A 71 9.39 11.18 -6.39
N GLY A 72 9.88 10.21 -7.17
CA GLY A 72 9.49 10.02 -8.56
C GLY A 72 8.00 9.73 -8.73
N LEU A 73 7.41 8.90 -7.86
CA LEU A 73 5.98 8.58 -7.93
C LEU A 73 5.10 9.79 -7.59
N LEU A 74 5.35 10.46 -6.46
CA LEU A 74 4.54 11.62 -6.05
C LEU A 74 4.82 12.86 -6.94
N GLY A 75 6.08 13.10 -7.30
CA GLY A 75 6.46 14.19 -8.21
C GLY A 75 5.98 13.99 -9.65
N GLY A 76 5.72 12.74 -10.06
CA GLY A 76 5.05 12.42 -11.32
C GLY A 76 3.56 12.78 -11.30
N VAL A 77 2.89 12.66 -10.15
CA VAL A 77 1.47 12.98 -10.02
C VAL A 77 1.22 14.49 -9.99
N THR A 78 2.12 15.29 -9.41
CA THR A 78 1.97 16.76 -9.35
C THR A 78 2.30 17.47 -10.66
N ASN A 79 3.13 16.86 -11.53
CA ASN A 79 3.59 17.48 -12.78
C ASN A 79 2.87 16.97 -14.03
N ALA A 80 2.10 15.88 -13.92
CA ALA A 80 1.42 15.29 -15.05
C ALA A 80 -0.06 15.70 -15.04
N ASP A 81 -0.56 16.05 -16.23
CA ASP A 81 -1.99 16.11 -16.58
C ASP A 81 -2.76 15.02 -15.81
N GLU A 82 -3.94 15.33 -15.24
CA GLU A 82 -4.70 14.43 -14.31
C GLU A 82 -4.74 12.96 -14.80
N SER A 83 -4.70 12.74 -16.11
CA SER A 83 -4.64 11.45 -16.81
C SER A 83 -3.37 10.58 -16.58
N ALA A 84 -2.26 11.16 -16.15
CA ALA A 84 -0.97 10.49 -15.97
C ALA A 84 -0.62 10.25 -14.49
N GLY A 85 -1.14 11.09 -13.59
CA GLY A 85 -1.17 10.79 -12.16
C GLY A 85 -2.04 9.58 -11.83
N ASP A 86 -3.18 9.45 -12.53
CA ASP A 86 -4.04 8.26 -12.47
C ASP A 86 -3.26 7.00 -12.87
N ARG A 87 -2.50 7.03 -13.97
CA ARG A 87 -1.70 5.88 -14.43
C ARG A 87 -0.53 5.51 -13.53
N ALA A 88 0.03 6.45 -12.78
CA ALA A 88 1.14 6.19 -11.87
C ALA A 88 0.68 5.50 -10.58
N VAL A 89 -0.54 5.81 -10.12
CA VAL A 89 -1.13 5.27 -8.89
C VAL A 89 -2.09 4.09 -9.16
N GLU A 90 -2.77 4.11 -10.30
CA GLU A 90 -3.64 3.06 -10.86
C GLU A 90 -2.98 2.27 -12.00
N GLY A 91 -1.65 2.18 -12.04
CA GLY A 91 -1.01 1.30 -13.02
C GLY A 91 -1.71 -0.07 -13.02
N GLU A 92 -2.10 -0.59 -14.19
CA GLU A 92 -2.91 -1.82 -14.36
C GLU A 92 -2.42 -2.99 -13.47
N ASN A 93 -1.15 -2.95 -13.09
CA ASN A 93 -0.50 -3.95 -12.25
C ASN A 93 -0.63 -3.73 -10.73
N SER A 94 -0.81 -2.50 -10.23
CA SER A 94 -1.02 -2.19 -8.80
C SER A 94 -2.42 -2.60 -8.33
N ALA A 95 -3.43 -2.35 -9.16
CA ALA A 95 -4.76 -2.94 -8.98
C ALA A 95 -4.70 -4.48 -9.00
N GLY A 96 -3.84 -5.04 -9.85
CA GLY A 96 -3.54 -6.47 -9.88
C GLY A 96 -2.90 -7.01 -8.59
N LEU A 97 -2.14 -6.19 -7.87
CA LEU A 97 -1.52 -6.56 -6.60
C LEU A 97 -2.53 -6.55 -5.45
N LEU A 98 -3.38 -5.52 -5.36
CA LEU A 98 -4.50 -5.49 -4.41
C LEU A 98 -5.45 -6.67 -4.63
N GLY A 99 -5.76 -6.99 -5.89
CA GLY A 99 -6.52 -8.19 -6.25
C GLY A 99 -5.81 -9.49 -5.87
N SER A 100 -4.48 -9.54 -5.93
CA SER A 100 -3.71 -10.71 -5.49
C SER A 100 -3.72 -10.85 -3.95
N ILE A 101 -3.77 -9.74 -3.22
CA ILE A 101 -3.79 -9.73 -1.74
C ILE A 101 -5.19 -10.04 -1.20
N PHE A 102 -6.23 -9.44 -1.73
CA PHE A 102 -7.59 -9.58 -1.18
C PHE A 102 -8.47 -10.55 -1.97
N GLY A 103 -8.05 -10.98 -3.17
CA GLY A 103 -8.83 -11.88 -4.01
C GLY A 103 -10.24 -11.35 -4.29
N GLY A 104 -11.24 -12.24 -4.21
CA GLY A 104 -12.65 -11.87 -4.35
C GLY A 104 -13.19 -10.97 -3.22
N GLY A 105 -12.42 -10.72 -2.16
CA GLY A 105 -12.79 -9.82 -1.07
C GLY A 105 -12.41 -8.35 -1.30
N LEU A 106 -11.67 -8.04 -2.38
CA LEU A 106 -11.15 -6.68 -2.62
C LEU A 106 -12.25 -5.62 -2.60
N ASP A 107 -13.35 -5.84 -3.33
CA ASP A 107 -14.46 -4.88 -3.40
C ASP A 107 -15.10 -4.63 -2.02
N THR A 108 -15.17 -5.66 -1.19
CA THR A 108 -15.70 -5.55 0.17
C THR A 108 -14.76 -4.72 1.05
N VAL A 109 -13.44 -4.94 0.94
CA VAL A 109 -12.44 -4.16 1.67
C VAL A 109 -12.46 -2.70 1.24
N LEU A 110 -12.46 -2.42 -0.08
CA LEU A 110 -12.55 -1.08 -0.61
C LEU A 110 -13.82 -0.37 -0.15
N SER A 111 -14.99 -1.03 -0.25
CA SER A 111 -16.27 -0.47 0.18
C SER A 111 -16.34 -0.23 1.69
N THR A 112 -15.80 -1.14 2.50
CA THR A 112 -15.79 -1.01 3.97
C THR A 112 -14.94 0.17 4.41
N VAL A 113 -13.72 0.29 3.86
CA VAL A 113 -12.80 1.38 4.19
C VAL A 113 -13.33 2.71 3.66
N ALA A 114 -13.91 2.73 2.45
CA ALA A 114 -14.57 3.90 1.89
C ALA A 114 -15.73 4.39 2.77
N GLY A 115 -16.60 3.46 3.21
CA GLY A 115 -17.72 3.78 4.10
C GLY A 115 -17.27 4.26 5.48
N TYR A 116 -16.19 3.71 6.03
CA TYR A 116 -15.62 4.14 7.32
C TYR A 116 -15.01 5.54 7.25
N LEU A 117 -14.30 5.87 6.16
CA LEU A 117 -13.59 7.14 6.00
C LEU A 117 -14.43 8.24 5.32
N GLY A 118 -15.58 7.88 4.73
CA GLY A 118 -16.39 8.79 3.91
C GLY A 118 -15.72 9.11 2.57
N TYR A 119 -14.84 8.24 2.08
CA TYR A 119 -14.10 8.44 0.83
C TYR A 119 -14.82 7.75 -0.32
N ASP A 120 -14.56 8.18 -1.55
CA ASP A 120 -14.95 7.38 -2.71
C ASP A 120 -14.01 6.16 -2.87
N GLY A 121 -14.52 5.09 -3.46
CA GLY A 121 -13.76 3.84 -3.59
C GLY A 121 -12.47 3.98 -4.43
N SER A 122 -12.43 4.92 -5.38
CA SER A 122 -11.23 5.15 -6.20
C SER A 122 -10.11 5.80 -5.38
N SER A 123 -10.46 6.75 -4.49
CA SER A 123 -9.53 7.35 -3.54
C SER A 123 -8.96 6.33 -2.56
N ILE A 124 -9.76 5.36 -2.11
CA ILE A 124 -9.27 4.25 -1.28
C ILE A 124 -8.32 3.33 -2.04
N GLY A 125 -8.65 2.97 -3.29
CA GLY A 125 -7.75 2.17 -4.13
C GLY A 125 -6.39 2.85 -4.29
N LYS A 126 -6.38 4.15 -4.59
CA LYS A 126 -5.16 4.96 -4.70
C LYS A 126 -4.38 4.99 -3.38
N LEU A 127 -5.07 5.23 -2.26
CA LEU A 127 -4.45 5.23 -0.94
C LEU A 127 -3.85 3.88 -0.54
N MET A 128 -4.52 2.78 -0.89
CA MET A 128 -3.99 1.43 -0.70
C MET A 128 -2.75 1.19 -1.56
N ASN A 129 -2.70 1.69 -2.79
CA ASN A 129 -1.51 1.60 -3.64
C ASN A 129 -0.32 2.37 -3.05
N PHE A 130 -0.53 3.60 -2.57
CA PHE A 130 0.50 4.34 -1.82
C PHE A 130 0.97 3.54 -0.59
N SER A 131 0.02 2.97 0.15
CA SER A 131 0.31 2.15 1.33
C SER A 131 1.13 0.90 0.98
N LEU A 132 0.85 0.24 -0.15
CA LEU A 132 1.61 -0.93 -0.62
C LEU A 132 3.08 -0.57 -0.88
N SER A 133 3.35 0.56 -1.53
CA SER A 133 4.72 1.05 -1.73
C SER A 133 5.46 1.20 -0.41
N ALA A 134 4.82 1.79 0.60
CA ALA A 134 5.42 1.96 1.93
C ALA A 134 5.66 0.62 2.64
N ILE A 135 4.69 -0.29 2.57
CA ILE A 135 4.78 -1.63 3.15
C ILE A 135 5.95 -2.39 2.54
N PHE A 136 6.04 -2.47 1.21
CA PHE A 136 7.13 -3.19 0.56
C PHE A 136 8.48 -2.50 0.76
N SER A 137 8.53 -1.17 0.76
CA SER A 137 9.74 -0.43 1.15
C SER A 137 10.20 -0.81 2.57
N SER A 138 9.28 -0.89 3.54
CA SER A 138 9.59 -1.32 4.91
C SER A 138 10.03 -2.78 4.97
N LEU A 139 9.35 -3.68 4.26
CA LEU A 139 9.66 -5.12 4.26
C LEU A 139 10.99 -5.44 3.60
N THR A 140 11.37 -4.68 2.57
CA THR A 140 12.50 -5.00 1.69
C THR A 140 13.70 -4.08 1.88
N ASN A 141 13.68 -3.19 2.89
CA ASN A 141 14.68 -2.13 3.04
C ASN A 141 14.83 -1.30 1.75
N LYS A 142 13.73 -0.63 1.37
CA LYS A 142 13.63 0.24 0.18
C LYS A 142 13.94 -0.49 -1.13
N GLY A 143 13.41 -1.70 -1.30
CA GLY A 143 13.55 -2.50 -2.53
C GLY A 143 14.84 -3.32 -2.63
N GLN A 144 15.76 -3.20 -1.68
CA GLN A 144 17.11 -3.78 -1.79
C GLN A 144 17.18 -5.26 -1.36
N ASN A 145 16.26 -5.72 -0.51
CA ASN A 145 16.32 -7.04 0.10
C ASN A 145 14.98 -7.79 -0.01
N TRP A 146 14.82 -8.53 -1.12
CA TRP A 146 13.67 -9.37 -1.43
C TRP A 146 13.86 -10.83 -1.00
N ASP A 147 14.17 -11.05 0.28
CA ASP A 147 14.19 -12.38 0.88
C ASP A 147 12.76 -12.81 1.22
N PHE A 148 12.19 -13.71 0.41
CA PHE A 148 10.79 -14.11 0.51
C PHE A 148 10.51 -14.93 1.77
N GLU A 149 11.45 -15.77 2.19
CA GLU A 149 11.30 -16.56 3.42
C GLU A 149 11.30 -15.65 4.64
N ARG A 150 12.26 -14.72 4.72
CA ARG A 150 12.31 -13.74 5.80
C ARG A 150 11.05 -12.87 5.84
N ILE A 151 10.60 -12.37 4.68
CA ILE A 151 9.40 -11.52 4.60
C ILE A 151 8.16 -12.31 5.05
N GLY A 152 7.99 -13.55 4.60
CA GLY A 152 6.89 -14.41 5.03
C GLY A 152 6.90 -14.64 6.54
N HIS A 153 8.06 -14.96 7.11
CA HIS A 153 8.21 -15.17 8.56
C HIS A 153 7.86 -13.90 9.36
N VAL A 154 8.40 -12.75 8.95
CA VAL A 154 8.13 -11.45 9.59
C VAL A 154 6.63 -11.12 9.56
N LEU A 155 5.93 -11.42 8.46
CA LEU A 155 4.48 -11.20 8.37
C LEU A 155 3.69 -12.15 9.26
N GLN A 156 4.12 -13.40 9.40
CA GLN A 156 3.49 -14.38 10.31
C GLN A 156 3.66 -13.99 11.78
N GLU A 157 4.88 -13.62 12.20
CA GLU A 157 5.17 -13.26 13.59
C GLU A 157 4.39 -12.04 14.07
N ASN A 158 4.15 -11.07 13.18
CA ASN A 158 3.51 -9.80 13.52
C ASN A 158 2.01 -9.78 13.20
N LYS A 159 1.43 -10.90 12.74
CA LYS A 159 0.02 -11.00 12.32
C LYS A 159 -0.98 -10.46 13.36
N THR A 160 -0.75 -10.77 14.63
CA THR A 160 -1.64 -10.33 15.73
C THR A 160 -1.62 -8.83 15.97
N ALA A 161 -0.56 -8.14 15.52
CA ALA A 161 -0.45 -6.69 15.64
C ALA A 161 -1.11 -5.94 14.47
N PHE A 162 -1.53 -6.66 13.42
CA PHE A 162 -2.24 -6.09 12.25
C PHE A 162 -3.76 -6.20 12.34
N ALA A 163 -4.27 -7.06 13.23
CA ALA A 163 -5.69 -7.28 13.50
C ALA A 163 -6.20 -6.35 14.60
#